data_AF-A0AAI9K2I7-F1
#
_entry.id   AF-A0AAI9K2I7-F1
#
_cell.length_a   1.000
_cell.length_b   1.000
_cell.length_c   1.000
_cell.angle_alpha   90.00
_cell.angle_beta   90.00
_cell.angle_gamma   90.00
#
_symmetry.space_group_name_H-M   'P 1'
#
loop_
_entity.id
_entity.type
_entity.pdbx_description
1 polymer ?
#
loop_
_entity_poly.entity_id
_entity_poly.type
_entity_poly.pdbx_seq_one_letter_code
_entity_poly.pdbx_strand_id
1 'polypeptide(L)'
;MVTLNKLRRIDNIISAEYFPEDDKKDIGKIVYDIDKGEIVKFEYCKRDKDSFLKSYLKKAVKAIEKCVEKDDYPETVVYAWY
;
A
#
# COMPACT_ATOMS: atom_id res chain seq x y z
N MET A 1 -10.70 0.53 6.11
CA MET A 1 -10.31 0.02 4.77
C MET A 1 -9.20 0.91 4.20
N VAL A 2 -8.31 0.33 3.40
CA VAL A 2 -7.31 1.05 2.58
C VAL A 2 -7.48 0.59 1.15
N THR A 3 -7.37 1.54 0.24
CA THR A 3 -7.34 1.25 -1.19
C THR A 3 -5.92 1.50 -1.69
N LEU A 4 -5.33 0.49 -2.31
CA LEU A 4 -4.17 0.65 -3.17
C LEU A 4 -4.66 1.02 -4.57
N ASN A 5 -4.01 1.99 -5.18
CA ASN A 5 -4.30 2.44 -6.52
C ASN A 5 -3.01 2.64 -7.31
N LYS A 6 -3.11 2.55 -8.64
CA LYS A 6 -1.96 2.52 -9.55
C LYS A 6 -0.91 1.50 -9.13
N LEU A 7 -1.33 0.34 -8.64
CA LEU A 7 -0.40 -0.72 -8.30
C LEU A 7 0.31 -1.18 -9.56
N ARG A 8 1.64 -1.12 -9.54
CA ARG A 8 2.50 -1.51 -10.65
C ARG A 8 3.66 -2.32 -10.13
N ARG A 9 3.86 -3.48 -10.74
CA ARG A 9 5.05 -4.30 -10.56
C ARG A 9 6.01 -4.05 -11.72
N ILE A 10 7.25 -3.72 -11.41
CA ILE A 10 8.37 -3.65 -12.36
C ILE A 10 9.44 -4.58 -11.78
N ASP A 11 9.64 -5.72 -12.43
CA ASP A 11 10.52 -6.79 -11.96
C ASP A 11 10.15 -7.24 -10.53
N ASN A 12 11.02 -6.91 -9.56
CA ASN A 12 10.88 -7.25 -8.15
C ASN A 12 10.37 -6.07 -7.29
N ILE A 13 10.11 -4.91 -7.91
CA ILE A 13 9.66 -3.71 -7.20
C ILE A 13 8.17 -3.48 -7.46
N ILE A 14 7.39 -3.38 -6.39
CA ILE A 14 5.99 -2.98 -6.42
C ILE A 14 5.89 -1.54 -5.97
N SER A 15 5.24 -0.72 -6.78
CA SER A 15 4.90 0.66 -6.43
C SER A 15 3.39 0.81 -6.41
N ALA A 16 2.87 1.49 -5.39
CA ALA A 16 1.44 1.78 -5.28
C ALA A 16 1.20 3.09 -4.55
N GLU A 17 0.09 3.73 -4.87
CA GLU A 17 -0.50 4.81 -4.09
C GLU A 17 -1.53 4.19 -3.14
N TYR A 18 -1.62 4.65 -1.90
CA TYR A 18 -2.60 4.15 -0.94
C TYR A 18 -3.38 5.29 -0.31
N PHE A 19 -4.67 5.11 -0.06
CA PHE A 19 -5.49 6.10 0.63
C PHE A 19 -6.55 5.45 1.53
N PRO A 20 -6.95 6.10 2.63
CA PRO A 20 -8.08 5.68 3.44
C PRO A 20 -9.38 5.75 2.62
N GLU A 21 -10.29 4.80 2.85
CA GLU A 21 -11.61 4.76 2.17
C GLU A 21 -12.35 6.11 2.20
N ASP A 22 -12.28 6.75 3.36
CA ASP A 22 -13.02 7.96 3.71
C ASP A 22 -12.42 9.23 3.07
N ASP A 23 -11.15 9.19 2.63
CA ASP A 23 -10.48 10.35 2.03
C ASP A 23 -9.53 9.95 0.90
N LYS A 24 -10.06 9.94 -0.32
CA LYS A 24 -9.31 9.62 -1.55
C LYS A 24 -8.23 10.65 -1.92
N LYS A 25 -8.23 11.83 -1.28
CA LYS A 25 -7.20 12.85 -1.50
C LYS A 25 -6.03 12.68 -0.53
N ASP A 26 -6.22 11.91 0.53
CA ASP A 26 -5.17 11.61 1.50
C ASP A 26 -4.26 10.46 1.03
N ILE A 27 -3.49 10.74 -0.01
CA ILE A 27 -2.67 9.76 -0.72
C ILE A 27 -1.31 9.62 -0.03
N GLY A 28 -1.00 8.40 0.37
CA GLY A 28 0.36 7.94 0.66
C GLY A 28 0.92 7.16 -0.53
N LYS A 29 2.23 6.97 -0.56
CA LYS A 29 2.92 6.19 -1.59
C LYS A 29 3.77 5.13 -0.94
N ILE A 30 3.89 4.00 -1.59
CA ILE A 30 4.71 2.89 -1.12
C ILE A 30 5.43 2.23 -2.28
N VAL A 31 6.69 1.88 -2.02
CA VAL A 31 7.57 1.11 -2.88
C VAL A 31 8.08 -0.06 -2.06
N TYR A 32 7.70 -1.27 -2.47
CA TYR A 32 7.99 -2.53 -1.80
C TYR A 32 8.89 -3.38 -2.70
N ASP A 33 9.90 -4.01 -2.11
CA ASP A 33 10.80 -4.94 -2.80
C ASP A 33 10.41 -6.37 -2.41
N ILE A 34 10.03 -7.15 -3.41
CA ILE A 34 9.56 -8.54 -3.24
C ILE A 34 10.70 -9.45 -2.79
N ASP A 35 11.92 -9.24 -3.29
CA ASP A 35 13.08 -10.10 -3.02
C ASP A 35 13.54 -9.95 -1.56
N LYS A 36 13.54 -8.72 -1.07
CA LYS A 36 13.87 -8.40 0.33
C LYS A 36 12.70 -8.57 1.29
N GLY A 37 11.47 -8.55 0.78
CA GLY A 37 10.26 -8.60 1.59
C GLY A 37 10.02 -7.33 2.43
N GLU A 38 10.54 -6.17 1.99
CA GLU A 38 10.53 -4.94 2.78
C GLU A 38 10.15 -3.69 1.97
N ILE A 39 9.81 -2.61 2.69
CA ILE A 39 9.50 -1.31 2.09
C ILE A 39 10.80 -0.56 1.80
N VAL A 40 11.11 -0.33 0.52
CA VAL A 40 12.29 0.44 0.11
C VAL A 40 12.06 1.95 0.25
N LYS A 41 10.83 2.40 -0.04
CA LYS A 41 10.48 3.82 0.05
C LYS A 41 9.00 3.98 0.36
N PHE A 42 8.66 4.92 1.23
CA PHE A 42 7.26 5.27 1.49
C PHE A 42 7.11 6.77 1.69
N GLU A 43 5.90 7.25 1.43
CA GLU A 43 5.43 8.59 1.74
C GLU A 43 4.11 8.43 2.50
N TYR A 44 4.07 8.87 3.75
CA TYR A 44 2.87 8.79 4.56
C TYR A 44 1.78 9.73 4.03
N CYS A 45 0.53 9.25 4.01
CA CYS A 45 -0.63 10.12 3.91
C CYS A 45 -0.74 11.03 5.16
N LYS A 46 -1.52 12.11 5.12
CA LYS A 46 -1.65 13.03 6.26
C LYS A 46 -2.19 12.32 7.50
N ARG A 47 -3.15 11.40 7.36
CA ARG A 47 -3.66 10.63 8.51
C ARG A 47 -2.58 9.74 9.13
N ASP A 48 -1.71 9.11 8.34
CA ASP A 48 -0.57 8.35 8.89
C ASP A 48 0.52 9.26 9.49
N LYS A 49 0.70 10.48 8.98
CA LYS A 49 1.63 11.46 9.57
C LYS A 49 1.18 11.89 10.96
N ASP A 50 -0.12 12.08 11.14
CA ASP A 50 -0.73 12.52 12.40
C ASP A 50 -0.98 11.35 13.37
N SER A 51 -1.22 10.15 12.84
CA SER A 51 -1.49 8.95 13.64
C SER A 51 -0.23 8.24 14.11
N PHE A 52 -0.09 8.08 15.43
CA PHE A 52 1.02 7.34 16.05
C PHE A 52 1.12 5.87 15.56
N LEU A 53 0.00 5.23 15.25
CA LEU A 53 -0.05 3.80 14.92
C LEU A 53 0.35 3.50 13.46
N LYS A 54 0.33 4.51 12.58
CA LYS A 54 0.63 4.41 11.15
C LYS A 54 -0.11 3.25 10.48
N SER A 55 -1.38 3.13 10.82
CA SER A 55 -2.18 1.94 10.53
C SER A 55 -2.42 1.77 9.04
N TYR A 56 -2.52 2.85 8.25
CA TYR A 56 -2.85 2.73 6.83
C TYR A 56 -1.66 2.20 6.02
N LEU A 57 -0.44 2.69 6.29
CA LEU A 57 0.77 2.14 5.67
C LEU A 57 0.90 0.64 5.95
N LYS A 58 0.77 0.22 7.22
CA LYS A 58 0.88 -1.21 7.59
C LYS A 58 -0.14 -2.08 6.87
N LYS A 59 -1.35 -1.56 6.67
CA LYS A 59 -2.42 -2.29 5.96
C LYS A 59 -2.19 -2.28 4.44
N ALA A 60 -1.64 -1.21 3.90
CA ALA A 60 -1.23 -1.14 2.49
C ALA A 60 -0.13 -2.17 2.19
N VAL A 61 0.86 -2.33 3.07
CA VAL A 61 1.89 -3.37 2.95
C VAL A 61 1.24 -4.76 2.93
N LYS A 62 0.36 -5.07 3.89
CA LYS A 62 -0.35 -6.37 3.92
C LYS A 62 -1.17 -6.63 2.66
N ALA A 63 -1.75 -5.59 2.07
CA ALA A 63 -2.46 -5.71 0.81
C ALA A 63 -1.50 -6.05 -0.35
N ILE A 64 -0.31 -5.45 -0.39
CA ILE A 64 0.75 -5.79 -1.35
C ILE A 64 1.24 -7.21 -1.14
N GLU A 65 1.53 -7.62 0.09
CA GLU A 65 1.95 -9.00 0.41
C GLU A 65 0.93 -10.02 -0.11
N LYS A 66 -0.38 -9.78 0.10
CA LYS A 66 -1.43 -10.63 -0.47
C LYS A 66 -1.46 -10.66 -2.00
N CYS A 67 -1.11 -9.56 -2.66
CA CYS A 67 -1.01 -9.52 -4.12
C CYS A 67 0.18 -10.37 -4.59
N VAL A 68 1.31 -10.30 -3.88
CA VAL A 68 2.48 -11.14 -4.12
C VAL A 68 2.15 -12.62 -3.90
N GLU A 69 1.49 -12.97 -2.79
CA GLU A 69 1.08 -14.36 -2.49
C GLU A 69 0.17 -14.97 -3.56
N LYS A 70 -0.65 -14.13 -4.21
CA LYS A 70 -1.58 -14.55 -5.26
C LYS A 70 -1.00 -14.44 -6.67
N ASP A 71 0.20 -13.87 -6.81
CA ASP A 71 0.78 -13.41 -8.08
C ASP A 71 -0.22 -12.60 -8.94
N ASP A 72 -1.05 -11.78 -8.29
CA ASP A 72 -2.11 -10.98 -8.91
C ASP A 72 -1.92 -9.50 -8.57
N TYR A 73 -1.75 -8.67 -9.61
CA TYR A 73 -1.37 -7.27 -9.48
C TYR A 73 -2.36 -6.34 -10.21
N PRO A 74 -3.62 -6.27 -9.74
CA PRO A 74 -4.61 -5.40 -10.36
C PRO A 74 -4.28 -3.93 -10.08
N GLU A 75 -4.68 -3.03 -10.98
CA GLU A 75 -4.39 -1.60 -10.84
C GLU A 75 -4.93 -1.00 -9.53
N THR A 76 -6.07 -1.52 -9.05
CA THR A 76 -6.71 -1.10 -7.80
C THR A 76 -6.98 -2.31 -6.91
N VAL A 77 -6.56 -2.24 -5.65
CA VAL A 77 -6.81 -3.26 -4.63
C VAL A 77 -7.52 -2.62 -3.45
N VAL A 78 -8.66 -3.16 -3.06
CA VAL A 78 -9.35 -2.75 -1.84
C VAL A 78 -9.08 -3.75 -0.74
N TYR A 79 -8.47 -3.29 0.35
CA TYR A 79 -8.18 -4.12 1.51
C TYR A 79 -9.01 -3.66 2.70
N ALA A 80 -10.09 -4.39 2.95
CA ALA A 80 -10.90 -4.28 4.16
C ALA A 80 -10.22 -5.04 5.30
N TRP A 81 -10.20 -4.44 6.50
CA TRP A 81 -9.80 -5.10 7.74
C TRP A 81 -10.92 -4.88 8.77
N TYR A 82 -11.29 -5.95 9.47
CA TYR A 82 -12.16 -5.93 10.64
C TYR A 82 -11.31 -5.98 11.92
#